data_AF-A0A0V0H4D7-F1
#
_entry.id   AF-A0A0V0H4D7-F1
#
_cell.length_a   1.000
_cell.length_b   1.000
_cell.length_c   1.000
_cell.angle_alpha   90.00
_cell.angle_beta   90.00
_cell.angle_gamma   90.00
#
_symmetry.space_group_name_H-M   'P 1'
#
loop_
_entity.id
_entity.type
_entity.pdbx_description
1 polymer ?
#
loop_
_entity_poly.entity_id
_entity_poly.type
_entity_poly.pdbx_seq_one_letter_code
_entity_poly.pdbx_strand_id
1 'polypeptide(L)'
;MHFLSFRSKTFGDHLHTALLNAGIPSFRPDDKELDKNLQNSIQESRILIAIISKDYASSYRCLDELTHMIQTKKAFGNFLLPVFYDVDPSDVRKQKGSFEEPFFNFKKRYKTEKVDQWRAALREAADLGGMVLQNQADG
;
A
#
# COMPACT_ATOMS: atom_id res chain seq x y z
N MET A 1 4.95 -11.15 13.27
CA MET A 1 5.54 -10.25 12.26
C MET A 1 4.40 -9.54 11.53
N HIS A 2 4.54 -8.25 11.30
CA HIS A 2 3.61 -7.40 10.56
C HIS A 2 4.33 -6.86 9.32
N PHE A 3 3.65 -6.78 8.20
CA PHE A 3 4.22 -6.25 6.95
C PHE A 3 3.62 -4.89 6.63
N LEU A 4 4.46 -3.88 6.36
CA LEU A 4 4.04 -2.52 6.04
C LEU A 4 4.44 -2.16 4.60
N SER A 5 3.49 -1.68 3.79
CA SER A 5 3.74 -1.09 2.47
C SER A 5 3.37 0.39 2.46
N PHE A 6 4.34 1.27 2.21
CA PHE A 6 4.13 2.72 2.15
C PHE A 6 5.26 3.45 1.42
N ARG A 7 4.96 4.63 0.88
CA ARG A 7 5.93 5.49 0.19
C ARG A 7 6.35 6.74 0.98
N SER A 8 5.55 7.17 1.96
CA SER A 8 5.87 8.34 2.78
C SER A 8 7.06 8.08 3.70
N LYS A 9 8.20 8.73 3.41
CA LYS A 9 9.42 8.68 4.23
C LYS A 9 9.28 9.27 5.64
N THR A 10 8.18 9.95 5.94
CA THR A 10 7.96 10.56 7.25
C THR A 10 6.97 9.74 8.06
N PHE A 11 5.73 9.66 7.63
CA PHE A 11 4.67 8.97 8.38
C PHE A 11 4.92 7.47 8.52
N GLY A 12 5.30 6.79 7.44
CA GLY A 12 5.52 5.36 7.53
C GLY A 12 6.82 5.01 8.26
N ASP A 13 7.85 5.85 8.22
CA ASP A 13 9.08 5.69 9.02
C ASP A 13 8.78 5.86 10.51
N HIS A 14 7.96 6.86 10.87
CA HIS A 14 7.47 7.03 12.23
C HIS A 14 6.61 5.85 12.67
N LEU A 15 5.70 5.34 11.82
CA LEU A 15 4.88 4.18 12.14
C LEU A 15 5.72 2.92 12.33
N HIS A 16 6.67 2.66 11.42
CA HIS A 16 7.59 1.53 11.52
C HIS A 16 8.42 1.61 12.81
N THR A 17 8.95 2.79 13.12
CA THR A 17 9.70 3.05 14.36
C THR A 17 8.83 2.86 15.60
N ALA A 18 7.59 3.36 15.60
CA ALA A 18 6.65 3.21 16.70
C ALA A 18 6.29 1.74 16.94
N LEU A 19 6.10 0.95 15.87
CA LEU A 19 5.85 -0.48 15.97
C LEU A 19 7.05 -1.21 16.58
N LEU A 20 8.26 -0.93 16.11
CA LEU A 20 9.48 -1.50 16.70
C LEU A 20 9.64 -1.13 18.18
N ASN A 21 9.41 0.14 18.54
CA ASN A 21 9.46 0.62 19.92
C ASN A 21 8.39 -0.04 20.81
N ALA A 22 7.23 -0.39 20.25
CA ALA A 22 6.18 -1.15 20.93
C ALA A 22 6.48 -2.65 21.03
N GLY A 23 7.65 -3.11 20.58
CA GLY A 23 8.03 -4.52 20.57
C GLY A 23 7.30 -5.33 19.51
N ILE A 24 6.69 -4.68 18.52
CA ILE A 24 5.94 -5.32 17.44
C ILE A 24 6.88 -5.50 16.23
N PRO A 25 7.24 -6.74 15.86
CA PRO A 25 8.12 -6.96 14.72
C PRO A 25 7.42 -6.50 13.43
N SER A 26 8.03 -5.52 12.74
CA SER A 26 7.51 -4.92 11.51
C SER A 26 8.55 -4.93 10.39
N PHE A 27 8.15 -5.42 9.22
CA PHE A 27 8.96 -5.39 8.01
C PHE A 27 8.52 -4.23 7.11
N ARG A 28 9.50 -3.46 6.63
CA ARG A 28 9.34 -2.43 5.61
C ARG A 28 10.22 -2.82 4.41
N PRO A 29 9.66 -2.98 3.20
CA PRO A 29 10.49 -3.18 2.02
C PRO A 29 11.34 -1.94 1.78
N ASP A 30 12.66 -2.11 1.78
CA ASP A 30 13.59 -1.08 1.29
C ASP A 30 13.62 -1.11 -0.25
N ASP A 31 13.98 0.00 -0.89
CA ASP A 31 14.02 0.14 -2.36
C ASP A 31 14.97 -0.87 -3.06
N LYS A 32 15.72 -1.67 -2.30
CA LYS A 32 16.78 -2.57 -2.80
C LYS A 32 16.54 -4.05 -2.51
N GLU A 33 15.54 -4.42 -1.70
CA GLU A 33 15.39 -5.84 -1.33
C GLU A 33 14.62 -6.67 -2.37
N LEU A 34 15.30 -7.72 -2.81
CA LEU A 34 14.99 -8.67 -3.85
C LEU A 34 13.68 -9.44 -3.58
N ASP A 35 12.81 -9.52 -4.60
CA ASP A 35 11.42 -10.03 -4.62
C ASP A 35 11.09 -11.27 -3.76
N LYS A 36 12.03 -12.18 -3.50
CA LYS A 36 11.76 -13.43 -2.77
C LYS A 36 11.56 -13.24 -1.26
N ASN A 37 12.42 -12.43 -0.63
CA ASN A 37 12.30 -12.18 0.82
C ASN A 37 11.05 -11.37 1.15
N LEU A 38 10.68 -10.48 0.22
CA LEU A 38 9.45 -9.70 0.25
C LEU A 38 8.21 -10.60 0.23
N GLN A 39 8.13 -11.53 -0.72
CA GLN A 39 6.97 -12.42 -0.82
C GLN A 39 6.82 -13.35 0.39
N ASN A 40 7.92 -13.93 0.88
CA ASN A 40 7.89 -14.77 2.08
C ASN A 40 7.42 -13.96 3.30
N SER A 41 7.93 -12.74 3.46
CA SER A 41 7.56 -11.88 4.59
C SER A 41 6.08 -11.48 4.58
N ILE A 42 5.51 -11.23 3.39
CA ILE A 42 4.08 -10.96 3.23
C ILE A 42 3.25 -12.21 3.60
N GLN A 43 3.66 -13.40 3.15
CA GLN A 43 2.97 -14.65 3.44
C GLN A 43 2.97 -15.00 4.93
N GLU A 44 4.11 -14.84 5.60
CA GLU A 44 4.27 -15.18 7.02
C GLU A 44 3.64 -14.14 7.98
N SER A 45 3.29 -12.96 7.47
CA SER A 45 2.74 -11.88 8.28
C SER A 45 1.24 -12.06 8.52
N ARG A 46 0.81 -12.05 9.79
CA ARG A 46 -0.63 -12.16 10.15
C ARG A 46 -1.42 -10.90 9.78
N ILE A 47 -0.75 -9.75 9.83
CA ILE A 47 -1.33 -8.43 9.57
C ILE A 47 -0.47 -7.71 8.53
N LEU A 48 -1.14 -7.22 7.50
CA LEU A 48 -0.61 -6.44 6.40
C LEU A 48 -1.17 -5.01 6.53
N ILE A 49 -0.32 -3.99 6.44
CA ILE A 49 -0.73 -2.58 6.54
C ILE A 49 -0.32 -1.85 5.26
N ALA A 50 -1.30 -1.33 4.52
CA ALA A 50 -1.06 -0.56 3.30
C ALA A 50 -1.36 0.91 3.57
N ILE A 51 -0.34 1.76 3.58
CA ILE A 51 -0.50 3.20 3.79
C ILE A 51 -0.57 3.89 2.43
N ILE A 52 -1.78 4.24 2.03
CA ILE A 52 -2.11 4.83 0.73
C ILE A 52 -2.12 6.36 0.88
N SER A 53 -1.12 7.02 0.32
CA SER A 53 -0.94 8.47 0.25
C SER A 53 -1.16 9.02 -1.17
N LYS A 54 -1.17 10.35 -1.32
CA LYS A 54 -1.34 11.04 -2.62
C LYS A 54 -0.36 10.54 -3.69
N ASP A 55 0.87 10.23 -3.32
CA ASP A 55 1.94 9.78 -4.20
C ASP A 55 2.08 8.25 -4.31
N TYR A 56 1.22 7.48 -3.65
CA TYR A 56 1.32 6.02 -3.62
C TYR A 56 1.32 5.40 -5.02
N ALA A 57 0.38 5.85 -5.86
CA ALA A 57 0.26 5.36 -7.24
C ALA A 57 1.35 5.87 -8.18
N SER A 58 2.20 6.82 -7.77
CA SER A 58 3.37 7.23 -8.56
C SER A 58 4.47 6.15 -8.57
N SER A 59 4.34 5.11 -7.74
CA SER A 59 5.25 3.97 -7.66
C SER A 59 4.59 2.70 -8.20
N TYR A 60 5.09 2.16 -9.32
CA TYR A 60 4.64 0.85 -9.78
C TYR A 60 4.92 -0.25 -8.72
N ARG A 61 5.98 -0.09 -7.93
CA ARG A 61 6.34 -1.03 -6.85
C ARG A 61 5.31 -1.04 -5.72
N CYS A 62 4.84 0.12 -5.29
CA CYS A 62 3.77 0.18 -4.27
C CYS A 62 2.49 -0.49 -4.78
N LEU A 63 2.17 -0.32 -6.06
CA LEU A 63 1.02 -0.99 -6.67
C LEU A 63 1.23 -2.51 -6.79
N ASP A 64 2.44 -2.96 -7.08
CA ASP A 64 2.80 -4.38 -7.07
C ASP A 64 2.72 -4.97 -5.66
N GLU A 65 3.27 -4.31 -4.64
CA GLU A 65 3.17 -4.73 -3.25
C GLU A 65 1.71 -4.84 -2.81
N LEU A 66 0.87 -3.83 -3.09
CA LEU A 66 -0.55 -3.87 -2.77
C LEU A 66 -1.25 -5.05 -3.45
N THR A 67 -0.94 -5.29 -4.72
CA THR A 67 -1.50 -6.42 -5.47
C THR A 67 -1.12 -7.74 -4.81
N HIS A 68 0.13 -7.91 -4.38
CA HIS A 68 0.57 -9.09 -3.64
C HIS A 68 -0.10 -9.21 -2.27
N MET A 69 -0.25 -8.12 -1.51
CA MET A 69 -0.93 -8.12 -0.22
C MET A 69 -2.40 -8.59 -0.36
N ILE A 70 -3.10 -8.13 -1.39
CA ILE A 70 -4.47 -8.56 -1.72
C ILE A 70 -4.51 -10.05 -2.10
N GLN A 71 -3.58 -10.51 -2.94
CA GLN A 71 -3.50 -11.92 -3.32
C GLN A 71 -3.21 -12.82 -2.11
N THR A 72 -2.24 -12.44 -1.27
CA THR A 72 -1.89 -13.17 -0.06
C THR A 72 -3.07 -13.21 0.91
N LYS A 73 -3.75 -12.08 1.14
CA LYS A 73 -4.99 -12.05 1.94
C LYS A 73 -6.02 -13.07 1.44
N LYS A 74 -6.24 -13.16 0.13
CA LYS A 74 -7.19 -14.12 -0.45
C LYS A 74 -6.73 -15.58 -0.30
N ALA A 75 -5.44 -15.82 -0.48
CA ALA A 75 -4.88 -17.17 -0.47
C ALA A 75 -4.72 -17.74 0.95
N PHE A 76 -4.30 -16.92 1.92
CA PHE A 76 -3.90 -17.37 3.25
C PHE A 76 -4.74 -16.76 4.38
N GLY A 77 -5.69 -15.88 4.07
CA GLY A 77 -6.62 -15.31 5.05
C GLY A 77 -6.03 -14.22 5.94
N ASN A 78 -4.89 -13.62 5.59
CA ASN A 78 -4.26 -12.56 6.38
C ASN A 78 -5.19 -11.35 6.53
N PHE A 79 -5.03 -10.61 7.63
CA PHE A 79 -5.71 -9.35 7.81
C PHE A 79 -4.97 -8.25 7.03
N LEU A 80 -5.71 -7.46 6.24
CA LEU A 80 -5.17 -6.29 5.54
C LEU A 80 -5.87 -5.06 6.09
N LEU A 81 -5.08 -4.11 6.60
CA LEU A 81 -5.53 -2.80 7.05
C LEU A 81 -5.07 -1.72 6.05
N PRO A 82 -5.98 -1.20 5.22
CA PRO A 82 -5.74 0.04 4.48
C PRO A 82 -5.71 1.23 5.44
N VAL A 83 -4.71 2.09 5.29
CA VAL A 83 -4.61 3.40 5.94
C VAL A 83 -4.56 4.46 4.86
N PHE A 84 -5.60 5.29 4.77
CA PHE A 84 -5.74 6.36 3.80
C PHE A 84 -5.16 7.64 4.40
N TYR A 85 -3.93 7.99 4.01
CA TYR A 85 -3.19 9.12 4.56
C TYR A 85 -3.30 10.34 3.63
N ASP A 86 -4.02 11.36 4.09
CA ASP A 86 -4.29 12.61 3.37
C ASP A 86 -4.90 12.36 1.96
N VAL A 87 -5.75 11.33 1.85
CA VAL A 87 -6.48 10.98 0.61
C VAL A 87 -7.90 10.54 0.94
N ASP A 88 -8.84 10.82 0.03
CA ASP A 88 -10.20 10.31 0.12
C ASP A 88 -10.24 8.84 -0.37
N PRO A 89 -10.75 7.88 0.43
CA PRO A 89 -10.95 6.50 0.00
C PRO A 89 -11.77 6.35 -1.29
N SER A 90 -12.73 7.25 -1.56
CA SER A 90 -13.48 7.30 -2.83
C SER A 90 -12.57 7.60 -4.01
N ASP A 91 -11.59 8.49 -3.85
CA ASP A 91 -10.62 8.80 -4.90
C ASP A 91 -9.67 7.63 -5.12
N VAL A 92 -9.24 6.94 -4.06
CA VAL A 92 -8.48 5.69 -4.16
C VAL A 92 -9.29 4.62 -4.91
N ARG A 93 -10.56 4.43 -4.54
CA ARG A 93 -11.47 3.43 -5.13
C ARG A 93 -11.71 3.67 -6.61
N LYS A 94 -11.86 4.92 -7.02
CA LYS A 94 -12.17 5.34 -8.40
C LYS A 94 -10.91 5.71 -9.20
N GLN A 95 -9.74 5.69 -8.55
CA GLN A 95 -8.47 6.22 -9.06
C GLN A 95 -8.61 7.64 -9.64
N LYS A 96 -9.18 8.54 -8.83
CA LYS A 96 -9.38 9.97 -9.13
C LYS A 96 -8.36 10.87 -8.43
N GLY A 97 -8.31 12.15 -8.78
CA GLY A 97 -7.45 13.13 -8.11
C GLY A 97 -5.98 12.81 -8.35
N SER A 98 -5.19 12.65 -7.29
CA SER A 98 -3.75 12.37 -7.40
C SER A 98 -3.41 11.02 -8.05
N PHE A 99 -4.40 10.15 -8.24
CA PHE A 99 -4.23 8.83 -8.87
C PHE A 99 -4.41 8.88 -10.40
N GLU A 100 -5.01 9.93 -10.97
CA GLU A 100 -5.35 9.97 -12.41
C GLU A 100 -4.11 10.02 -13.30
N GLU A 101 -3.20 10.97 -13.02
CA GLU A 101 -1.99 11.17 -13.81
C GLU A 101 -1.06 9.95 -13.78
N PRO A 102 -0.76 9.32 -12.63
CA PRO A 102 0.03 8.09 -12.61
C PRO A 102 -0.55 6.98 -13.48
N PHE A 103 -1.86 6.74 -13.39
CA PHE A 103 -2.50 5.69 -14.20
C PHE A 103 -2.58 6.06 -15.69
N PHE A 104 -2.71 7.34 -16.03
CA PHE A 104 -2.60 7.79 -17.42
C PHE A 104 -1.21 7.50 -18.00
N ASN A 105 -0.16 7.76 -17.20
CA ASN A 105 1.22 7.49 -17.60
C ASN A 105 1.52 5.99 -17.68
N PHE A 106 0.99 5.17 -16.78
CA PHE A 106 1.20 3.72 -16.81
C PHE A 106 0.55 3.03 -18.00
N LYS A 107 -0.61 3.50 -18.47
CA LYS A 107 -1.23 2.98 -19.71
C LYS A 107 -0.32 3.10 -20.94
N LYS A 108 0.64 4.04 -20.93
CA LYS A 108 1.62 4.21 -22.01
C LYS A 108 2.86 3.31 -21.87
N ARG A 109 3.14 2.81 -20.67
CA ARG A 109 4.40 2.14 -20.31
C ARG A 109 4.24 0.65 -20.01
N TYR A 110 3.06 0.23 -19.57
CA TYR A 110 2.78 -1.12 -19.12
C TYR A 110 1.61 -1.73 -19.91
N LYS A 111 1.59 -3.06 -19.96
CA LYS A 111 0.49 -3.80 -20.58
C LYS A 111 -0.83 -3.52 -19.84
N THR A 112 -1.93 -3.51 -20.58
CA THR A 112 -3.28 -3.24 -20.05
C THR A 112 -3.62 -4.15 -18.88
N GLU A 113 -3.30 -5.44 -18.97
CA GLU A 113 -3.61 -6.42 -17.92
C GLU A 113 -2.93 -6.07 -16.60
N LYS A 114 -1.69 -5.55 -16.66
CA LYS A 114 -0.93 -5.15 -15.47
C LYS A 114 -1.54 -3.90 -14.82
N VAL A 115 -1.93 -2.92 -15.65
CA VAL A 115 -2.57 -1.69 -15.17
C VAL A 115 -3.93 -2.01 -14.55
N ASP A 116 -4.69 -2.93 -15.13
CA ASP A 116 -5.99 -3.36 -14.62
C ASP A 116 -5.86 -4.11 -13.28
N GLN A 117 -4.81 -4.92 -13.11
CA GLN A 117 -4.49 -5.54 -11.82
C GLN A 117 -4.26 -4.48 -10.73
N TRP A 118 -3.46 -3.45 -11.02
CA TRP A 118 -3.21 -2.36 -10.07
C TRP A 118 -4.48 -1.57 -9.72
N ARG A 119 -5.34 -1.31 -10.71
CA ARG A 119 -6.64 -0.66 -10.47
C ARG A 119 -7.54 -1.52 -9.59
N ALA A 120 -7.61 -2.81 -9.87
CA ALA A 120 -8.39 -3.75 -9.07
C ALA A 120 -7.88 -3.82 -7.62
N ALA A 121 -6.55 -3.84 -7.42
CA ALA A 121 -5.95 -3.87 -6.09
C ALA A 121 -6.30 -2.63 -5.26
N LEU A 122 -6.19 -1.42 -5.83
CA LEU A 122 -6.58 -0.17 -5.14
C LEU A 122 -8.07 -0.11 -4.84
N ARG A 123 -8.91 -0.55 -5.79
CA ARG A 123 -10.35 -0.61 -5.59
C ARG A 123 -10.69 -1.55 -4.44
N GLU A 124 -10.13 -2.75 -4.45
CA GLU A 124 -10.39 -3.75 -3.41
C GLU A 124 -9.88 -3.28 -2.05
N ALA A 125 -8.69 -2.70 -1.97
CA ALA A 125 -8.19 -2.09 -0.74
C ALA A 125 -9.14 -0.99 -0.21
N ALA A 126 -9.70 -0.16 -1.08
CA ALA A 126 -10.69 0.85 -0.70
C ALA A 126 -12.07 0.26 -0.33
N ASP A 127 -12.41 -0.93 -0.83
CA ASP A 127 -13.65 -1.64 -0.51
C ASP A 127 -13.58 -2.40 0.83
N LEU A 128 -12.38 -2.75 1.30
CA LEU A 128 -12.17 -3.38 2.62
C LEU A 128 -12.57 -2.46 3.79
N GLY A 129 -12.61 -1.14 3.57
CA GLY A 129 -12.67 -0.17 4.66
C GLY A 129 -11.34 -0.10 5.42
N GLY A 130 -11.10 1.01 6.11
CA GLY A 130 -9.81 1.24 6.74
C GLY A 130 -9.77 2.53 7.55
N MET A 131 -8.58 2.91 8.00
CA MET A 131 -8.37 4.14 8.77
C MET A 131 -8.15 5.32 7.83
N VAL A 132 -8.86 6.43 8.03
CA VAL A 132 -8.58 7.68 7.34
C VAL A 132 -7.80 8.59 8.29
N LEU A 133 -6.62 9.02 7.86
CA LEU A 133 -5.76 9.92 8.62
C LEU A 133 -5.58 11.20 7.80
N GLN A 134 -6.00 12.32 8.36
CA GLN A 134 -5.71 13.64 7.79
C GLN A 134 -4.44 14.19 8.42
N ASN A 135 -3.58 14.79 7.61
CA ASN A 135 -2.41 15.46 8.13
C ASN A 135 -2.86 16.79 8.76
N GLN A 136 -2.87 16.87 10.10
CA GLN A 136 -3.15 18.13 10.81
C GLN A 136 -1.89 18.99 10.81
N ALA A 137 -1.53 19.52 9.65
CA ALA A 137 -0.57 20.61 9.53
C ALA A 137 -1.33 21.91 9.26
N ASP A 138 -2.26 22.25 10.16
CA ASP A 138 -2.70 23.63 10.36
C ASP A 138 -2.07 24.09 11.67
N GLY A 139 -0.97 24.84 11.56
CA GLY A 139 -0.18 25.38 12.67
C GLY A 139 1.20 25.83 12.23
#